data_AF-A0A926UEU4-F1
#
_entry.id   AF-A0A926UEU4-F1
#
_cell.length_a   1.000
_cell.length_b   1.000
_cell.length_c   1.000
_cell.angle_alpha   90.00
_cell.angle_beta   90.00
_cell.angle_gamma   90.00
#
_symmetry.space_group_name_H-M   'P 1'
#
loop_
_entity.id
_entity.type
_entity.pdbx_description
1 polymer ?
#
loop_
_entity_poly.entity_id
_entity_poly.type
_entity_poly.pdbx_seq_one_letter_code
_entity_poly.pdbx_strand_id
1 'polypeptide(L)'
;MSLEIPASIKPWLNFIHPFLMWVLLAISIYALYLGVQLRRTRTAEGDLKKELIKGRYSIKHHQIGSVLLALMIIGTVAGMAVTYINNGKLFVGPHLIAGLGMASLIAVSAALTPFMQKGNDFARYTHIFLNVTLLGLFGWQAVTGVQIVQKIISQM
;
A
#
# COMPACT_ATOMS: atom_id res chain seq x y z
N MET A 1 20.49 0.17 27.05
CA MET A 1 19.10 0.28 27.55
C MET A 1 18.26 -0.69 26.72
N SER A 2 17.75 -1.77 27.29
CA SER A 2 16.80 -2.64 26.58
C SER A 2 15.49 -1.88 26.42
N LEU A 3 15.08 -1.61 25.19
CA LEU A 3 13.77 -1.03 24.91
C LEU A 3 12.74 -2.15 24.97
N GLU A 4 12.36 -2.56 26.18
CA GLU A 4 11.35 -3.61 26.36
C GLU A 4 9.95 -3.05 26.14
N ILE A 5 9.17 -3.72 25.28
CA ILE A 5 7.77 -3.35 25.02
C ILE A 5 6.93 -3.74 26.25
N PRO A 6 6.09 -2.83 26.78
CA PRO A 6 5.21 -3.14 27.89
C PRO A 6 4.36 -4.39 27.64
N ALA A 7 4.26 -5.25 28.66
CA ALA A 7 3.52 -6.52 28.57
C ALA A 7 2.04 -6.34 28.17
N SER A 8 1.45 -5.20 28.51
CA SER A 8 0.07 -4.84 28.13
C SER A 8 -0.12 -4.55 26.64
N ILE A 9 0.94 -4.13 25.93
CA ILE A 9 0.90 -3.73 24.51
C ILE A 9 1.32 -4.88 23.60
N LYS A 10 2.22 -5.74 24.09
CA LYS A 10 2.86 -6.82 23.32
C LYS A 10 1.87 -7.74 22.57
N PRO A 11 0.72 -8.17 23.12
CA PRO A 11 -0.24 -8.99 22.39
C PRO A 11 -0.88 -8.26 21.19
N TRP A 12 -1.15 -6.96 21.34
CA TRP A 12 -1.84 -6.15 20.32
C TRP A 12 -0.96 -5.86 19.11
N LEU A 13 0.35 -5.78 19.28
CA LEU A 13 1.29 -5.52 18.19
C LEU A 13 1.22 -6.57 17.07
N ASN A 14 0.90 -7.82 17.42
CA ASN A 14 0.74 -8.89 16.45
C ASN A 14 -0.49 -8.71 15.54
N PHE A 15 -1.47 -7.91 15.96
CA PHE A 15 -2.72 -7.67 15.24
C PHE A 15 -2.79 -6.31 14.53
N ILE A 16 -2.02 -5.32 15.01
CA ILE A 16 -1.96 -3.99 14.38
C ILE A 16 -1.46 -4.08 12.93
N HIS A 17 -0.40 -4.85 12.67
CA HIS A 17 0.14 -4.99 11.32
C HIS A 17 -0.87 -5.66 10.36
N PRO A 18 -1.44 -6.85 10.67
CA PRO A 18 -2.48 -7.45 9.84
C PRO A 18 -3.68 -6.52 9.60
N PHE A 19 -4.17 -5.82 10.62
CA PHE A 19 -5.26 -4.87 10.46
C PHE A 19 -4.89 -3.72 9.51
N LEU A 20 -3.72 -3.13 9.69
CA LEU A 20 -3.21 -2.08 8.81
C LEU A 20 -3.11 -2.58 7.36
N MET A 21 -2.68 -3.82 7.12
CA MET A 21 -2.60 -4.39 5.76
C MET A 21 -3.97 -4.46 5.07
N TRP A 22 -5.04 -4.80 5.80
CA TRP A 22 -6.40 -4.78 5.26
C TRP A 22 -6.89 -3.37 4.93
N VAL A 23 -6.61 -2.41 5.81
CA VAL A 23 -6.92 -0.99 5.57
C VAL A 23 -6.17 -0.49 4.32
N LEU A 24 -4.89 -0.81 4.17
CA LEU A 24 -4.08 -0.43 3.01
C LEU A 24 -4.58 -1.08 1.72
N LEU A 25 -5.03 -2.34 1.77
CA LEU A 25 -5.65 -3.00 0.62
C LEU A 25 -6.93 -2.27 0.18
N ALA A 26 -7.80 -1.90 1.12
CA ALA A 26 -9.02 -1.15 0.82
C ALA A 26 -8.71 0.24 0.21
N ILE A 27 -7.74 0.96 0.78
CA ILE A 27 -7.28 2.26 0.25
C ILE A 27 -6.69 2.08 -1.17
N SER A 28 -5.94 0.99 -1.41
CA SER A 28 -5.36 0.70 -2.73
C SER A 28 -6.43 0.43 -3.79
N ILE A 29 -7.49 -0.31 -3.44
CA ILE A 29 -8.65 -0.54 -4.32
C ILE A 29 -9.35 0.79 -4.63
N TYR A 30 -9.52 1.65 -3.62
CA TYR A 30 -10.11 2.97 -3.83
C TYR A 30 -9.21 3.87 -4.72
N ALA A 31 -7.89 3.82 -4.54
CA ALA A 31 -6.93 4.52 -5.39
C ALA A 31 -7.03 4.04 -6.85
N LEU A 32 -7.16 2.72 -7.07
CA LEU A 32 -7.42 2.15 -8.41
C LEU A 32 -8.70 2.70 -9.02
N TYR A 33 -9.81 2.71 -8.27
CA TYR A 33 -11.07 3.30 -8.72
C TYR A 33 -10.87 4.76 -9.17
N LEU A 34 -10.20 5.58 -8.36
CA LEU A 34 -9.92 6.98 -8.71
C LEU A 34 -9.05 7.09 -9.97
N GLY A 35 -8.07 6.21 -10.14
CA GLY A 35 -7.22 6.14 -11.33
C GLY A 35 -8.01 5.79 -12.60
N VAL A 36 -8.97 4.85 -12.51
CA VAL A 36 -9.88 4.51 -13.60
C VAL A 36 -10.79 5.70 -13.95
N GLN A 37 -11.36 6.38 -12.96
CA GLN A 37 -12.19 7.57 -13.20
C GLN A 37 -11.38 8.71 -13.83
N LEU A 38 -10.12 8.89 -13.43
CA LEU A 38 -9.21 9.84 -14.06
C LEU A 38 -8.96 9.50 -15.53
N ARG A 39 -8.72 8.22 -15.85
CA ARG A 39 -8.58 7.77 -17.24
C ARG A 39 -9.86 8.05 -18.04
N ARG A 40 -11.03 7.70 -17.50
CA ARG A 40 -12.34 7.99 -18.12
C ARG A 40 -12.55 9.48 -18.36
N THR A 41 -12.15 10.34 -17.42
CA THR A 41 -12.27 11.80 -17.57
C THR A 41 -11.47 12.32 -18.77
N ARG A 42 -10.33 11.69 -19.10
CA ARG A 42 -9.49 12.07 -20.24
C ARG A 42 -10.05 11.60 -21.58
N THR A 43 -10.71 10.45 -21.60
CA THR A 43 -11.21 9.82 -22.83
C THR A 43 -12.69 10.10 -23.09
N ALA A 44 -13.44 10.61 -22.11
CA ALA A 44 -14.85 10.95 -22.27
C ALA A 44 -15.03 12.25 -23.09
N GLU A 45 -16.20 12.35 -23.73
CA GLU A 45 -16.63 13.50 -24.53
C GLU A 45 -18.01 14.00 -24.07
N GLY A 46 -18.44 15.16 -24.59
CA GLY A 46 -19.78 15.71 -24.33
C GLY A 46 -20.08 15.97 -22.85
N ASP A 47 -21.33 15.74 -22.46
CA ASP A 47 -21.82 16.03 -21.11
C ASP A 47 -21.22 15.10 -20.04
N LEU A 48 -20.89 13.86 -20.41
CA LEU A 48 -20.20 12.93 -19.52
C LEU A 48 -18.83 13.48 -19.08
N LYS A 49 -18.07 14.09 -19.99
CA LYS A 49 -16.80 14.73 -19.65
C LYS A 49 -17.00 15.88 -18.66
N LYS A 50 -18.02 16.73 -18.90
CA LYS A 50 -18.34 17.86 -18.00
C LYS A 50 -18.68 17.37 -16.60
N GLU A 51 -19.43 16.28 -16.48
CA GLU A 51 -19.76 15.68 -15.20
C GLU A 51 -18.51 15.11 -14.49
N LEU A 52 -17.70 14.33 -15.20
CA LEU A 52 -16.50 13.70 -14.63
C LEU A 52 -15.46 14.73 -14.15
N ILE A 53 -15.33 15.87 -14.82
CA ILE A 53 -14.46 16.97 -14.39
C ILE A 53 -14.84 17.48 -12.98
N LYS A 54 -16.14 17.55 -12.66
CA LYS A 54 -16.62 17.97 -11.32
C LYS A 54 -16.12 17.04 -10.21
N GLY A 55 -15.88 15.76 -10.54
CA GLY A 55 -15.40 14.75 -9.59
C GLY A 55 -13.97 15.00 -9.08
N ARG A 56 -13.18 15.84 -9.78
CA ARG A 56 -11.78 16.19 -9.43
C ARG A 56 -10.89 14.97 -9.14
N TYR A 57 -11.08 13.90 -9.91
CA TYR A 57 -10.44 12.60 -9.66
C TYR A 57 -8.91 12.65 -9.66
N SER A 58 -8.29 13.56 -10.42
CA SER A 58 -6.83 13.74 -10.40
C SER A 58 -6.31 14.17 -9.02
N ILE A 59 -7.02 15.09 -8.36
CA ILE A 59 -6.64 15.60 -7.03
C ILE A 59 -6.83 14.51 -5.99
N LYS A 60 -8.02 13.88 -6.00
CA LYS A 60 -8.34 12.78 -5.07
C LYS A 60 -7.36 11.62 -5.21
N HIS A 61 -7.05 11.20 -6.42
CA HIS A 61 -6.11 10.10 -6.67
C HIS A 61 -4.70 10.45 -6.14
N HIS A 62 -4.24 11.68 -6.36
CA HIS A 62 -2.96 12.12 -5.82
C HIS A 62 -2.94 12.11 -4.29
N GLN A 63 -3.95 12.69 -3.64
CA GLN A 63 -4.05 12.74 -2.17
C GLN A 63 -4.12 11.34 -1.54
N ILE A 64 -5.00 10.48 -2.06
CA ILE A 64 -5.13 9.10 -1.57
C ILE A 64 -3.85 8.30 -1.84
N GLY A 65 -3.22 8.49 -3.00
CA GLY A 65 -1.93 7.87 -3.33
C GLY A 65 -0.81 8.31 -2.38
N SER A 66 -0.74 9.59 -2.02
CA SER A 66 0.21 10.12 -1.05
C SER A 66 -0.01 9.54 0.36
N VAL A 67 -1.27 9.44 0.80
CA VAL A 67 -1.61 8.80 2.08
C VAL A 67 -1.20 7.33 2.07
N LEU A 68 -1.52 6.60 0.99
CA LEU A 68 -1.15 5.20 0.84
C LEU A 68 0.36 5.01 0.90
N LEU A 69 1.13 5.83 0.16
CA LEU A 69 2.60 5.81 0.20
C LEU A 69 3.11 6.01 1.62
N ALA A 70 2.65 7.04 2.32
CA ALA A 70 3.12 7.37 3.67
C ALA A 70 2.85 6.21 4.64
N LEU A 71 1.62 5.69 4.64
CA LEU A 71 1.24 4.59 5.52
C LEU A 71 1.98 3.29 5.20
N MET A 72 2.22 2.98 3.91
CA MET A 72 2.99 1.81 3.52
C MET A 72 4.44 1.89 4.00
N ILE A 73 5.12 3.03 3.78
CA ILE A 73 6.53 3.18 4.17
C ILE A 73 6.65 3.16 5.70
N ILE A 74 5.83 3.92 6.41
CA ILE A 74 5.84 3.95 7.88
C ILE A 74 5.48 2.57 8.44
N GLY A 75 4.46 1.91 7.88
CA GLY A 75 4.02 0.58 8.30
C GLY A 75 5.10 -0.49 8.12
N THR A 76 5.84 -0.46 7.00
CA THR A 76 6.98 -1.36 6.76
C THR A 76 8.09 -1.14 7.78
N VAL A 77 8.50 0.12 8.00
CA VAL A 77 9.55 0.47 8.97
C VAL A 77 9.13 0.09 10.40
N ALA A 78 7.89 0.41 10.78
CA ALA A 78 7.35 0.07 12.09
C ALA A 78 7.27 -1.44 12.30
N GLY A 79 6.82 -2.21 11.30
CA GLY A 79 6.77 -3.67 11.37
C GLY A 79 8.16 -4.30 11.56
N MET A 80 9.17 -3.81 10.84
CA MET A 80 10.56 -4.22 11.04
C MET A 80 11.07 -3.85 12.43
N ALA A 81 10.81 -2.62 12.89
CA ALA A 81 11.22 -2.16 14.22
C ALA A 81 10.61 -3.01 15.34
N VAL A 82 9.31 -3.30 15.28
CA VAL A 82 8.61 -4.17 16.23
C VAL A 82 9.21 -5.58 16.22
N THR A 83 9.50 -6.12 15.03
CA THR A 83 10.12 -7.45 14.90
C THR A 83 11.51 -7.48 15.55
N TYR A 84 12.34 -6.47 15.29
CA TYR A 84 13.67 -6.37 15.84
C TYR A 84 13.66 -6.20 17.36
N ILE A 85 12.80 -5.33 17.90
CA ILE A 85 12.67 -5.11 19.35
C ILE A 85 12.22 -6.40 20.05
N ASN A 86 11.26 -7.13 19.48
CA ASN A 86 10.71 -8.34 20.10
C ASN A 86 11.66 -9.55 20.04
N ASN A 87 12.53 -9.63 19.02
CA ASN A 87 13.29 -10.86 18.73
C ASN A 87 14.82 -10.65 18.71
N GLY A 88 15.30 -9.42 18.85
CA GLY A 88 16.73 -9.06 18.71
C GLY A 88 17.28 -9.17 17.28
N LYS A 89 16.45 -9.53 16.31
CA LYS A 89 16.83 -9.70 14.89
C LYS A 89 15.63 -9.55 13.96
N LEU A 90 15.90 -9.32 12.69
CA LEU A 90 14.91 -9.41 11.62
C LEU A 90 14.93 -10.82 11.01
N PHE A 91 13.75 -11.35 10.70
CA PHE A 91 13.62 -12.61 9.98
C PHE A 91 13.47 -12.35 8.49
N VAL A 92 14.47 -12.75 7.69
CA VAL A 92 14.45 -12.63 6.24
C VAL A 92 13.69 -13.81 5.65
N GLY A 93 12.37 -13.67 5.56
CA GLY A 93 11.48 -14.64 4.93
C GLY A 93 10.73 -14.06 3.72
N PRO A 94 9.97 -14.89 2.99
CA PRO A 94 9.21 -14.45 1.82
C PRO A 94 8.29 -13.25 2.08
N HIS A 95 7.66 -13.19 3.26
CA HIS A 95 6.81 -12.06 3.65
C HIS A 95 7.57 -10.73 3.72
N LEU A 96 8.74 -10.71 4.39
CA LEU A 96 9.55 -9.49 4.50
C LEU A 96 10.07 -9.05 3.13
N ILE A 97 10.57 -9.99 2.32
CA ILE A 97 11.09 -9.68 0.98
C ILE A 97 9.96 -9.12 0.10
N ALA A 98 8.77 -9.73 0.13
CA ALA A 98 7.61 -9.22 -0.59
C ALA A 98 7.23 -7.82 -0.11
N GLY A 99 7.17 -7.57 1.20
CA GLY A 99 6.86 -6.26 1.77
C GLY A 99 7.85 -5.17 1.36
N LEU A 100 9.16 -5.47 1.39
CA LEU A 100 10.21 -4.54 0.92
C LEU A 100 10.12 -4.27 -0.59
N GLY A 101 9.80 -5.29 -1.38
CA GLY A 101 9.51 -5.16 -2.80
C GLY A 101 8.33 -4.23 -3.05
N MET A 102 7.22 -4.43 -2.33
CA MET A 102 6.03 -3.59 -2.40
C MET A 102 6.32 -2.12 -2.02
N ALA A 103 7.09 -1.90 -0.95
CA ALA A 103 7.51 -0.56 -0.54
C ALA A 103 8.34 0.14 -1.64
N SER A 104 9.23 -0.60 -2.29
CA SER A 104 10.02 -0.10 -3.42
C SER A 104 9.12 0.22 -4.63
N LEU A 105 8.18 -0.67 -4.97
CA LEU A 105 7.25 -0.48 -6.09
C LEU A 105 6.42 0.80 -5.93
N ILE A 106 5.83 1.03 -4.76
CA ILE A 106 5.01 2.24 -4.54
C ILE A 106 5.86 3.51 -4.54
N ALA A 107 7.08 3.48 -3.99
CA ALA A 107 7.98 4.62 -3.99
C ALA A 107 8.39 5.01 -5.42
N VAL A 108 8.81 4.04 -6.24
CA VAL A 108 9.13 4.27 -7.66
C VAL A 108 7.90 4.75 -8.41
N SER A 109 6.75 4.12 -8.19
CA SER A 109 5.50 4.50 -8.83
C SER A 109 5.10 5.96 -8.53
N ALA A 110 5.24 6.40 -7.28
CA ALA A 110 4.98 7.78 -6.88
C ALA A 110 5.98 8.77 -7.54
N ALA A 111 7.25 8.40 -7.63
CA ALA A 111 8.30 9.20 -8.26
C ALA A 111 8.07 9.46 -9.77
N LEU A 112 7.25 8.65 -10.44
CA LEU A 112 6.87 8.87 -11.84
C LEU A 112 5.87 10.03 -12.05
N THR A 113 5.25 10.54 -10.98
CA THR A 113 4.18 11.55 -11.05
C THR A 113 4.57 12.82 -11.82
N PRO A 114 5.76 13.44 -11.61
CA PRO A 114 6.13 14.66 -12.33
C PRO A 114 6.24 14.44 -13.84
N PHE A 115 6.71 13.27 -14.28
CA PHE A 115 6.80 12.93 -15.71
C PHE A 115 5.41 12.72 -16.31
N MET A 116 4.52 12.03 -15.59
CA MET A 116 3.14 11.82 -16.01
C MET A 116 2.34 13.12 -16.11
N GLN A 117 2.62 14.10 -15.25
CA GLN A 117 2.02 15.44 -15.29
C GLN A 117 2.47 16.23 -16.52
N LYS A 118 3.69 15.98 -17.00
CA LYS A 118 4.21 16.51 -18.28
C LYS A 118 3.74 15.73 -19.51
N GLY A 119 2.79 14.82 -19.36
CA GLY A 119 2.23 14.05 -20.49
C GLY A 119 3.06 12.85 -20.94
N ASN A 120 4.09 12.42 -20.19
CA ASN A 120 4.87 11.24 -20.55
C ASN A 120 4.03 9.96 -20.37
N ASP A 121 3.71 9.28 -21.47
CA ASP A 121 2.90 8.08 -21.46
C ASP A 121 3.67 6.83 -21.02
N PHE A 122 4.97 6.74 -21.29
CA PHE A 122 5.80 5.64 -20.77
C PHE A 122 5.79 5.64 -19.23
N ALA A 123 6.00 6.80 -18.61
CA ALA A 123 5.88 6.95 -17.16
C ALA A 123 4.48 6.58 -16.65
N ARG A 124 3.43 6.88 -17.41
CA ARG A 124 2.05 6.54 -17.07
C ARG A 124 1.79 5.05 -17.10
N TYR A 125 2.20 4.36 -18.17
CA TYR A 125 2.01 2.92 -18.27
C TYR A 125 2.86 2.17 -17.24
N THR A 126 4.09 2.63 -16.99
CA THR A 126 4.93 2.09 -15.92
C THR A 126 4.28 2.28 -14.55
N HIS A 127 3.78 3.48 -14.24
CA HIS A 127 3.03 3.72 -12.99
C HIS A 127 1.83 2.77 -12.84
N ILE A 128 1.03 2.59 -13.90
CA ILE A 128 -0.11 1.67 -13.88
C ILE A 128 0.34 0.23 -13.65
N PHE A 129 1.34 -0.24 -14.39
CA PHE A 129 1.89 -1.59 -14.25
C PHE A 129 2.37 -1.86 -12.82
N LEU A 130 3.22 -0.97 -12.27
CA LEU A 130 3.73 -1.08 -10.91
C LEU A 130 2.60 -1.17 -9.87
N ASN A 131 1.54 -0.36 -10.02
CA ASN A 131 0.43 -0.37 -9.08
C ASN A 131 -0.50 -1.60 -9.23
N VAL A 132 -0.67 -2.12 -10.44
CA VAL A 132 -1.42 -3.38 -10.65
C VAL A 132 -0.66 -4.54 -10.03
N THR A 133 0.67 -4.61 -10.24
CA THR A 133 1.54 -5.59 -9.57
C THR A 133 1.46 -5.43 -8.05
N LEU A 134 1.56 -4.21 -7.53
CA LEU A 134 1.43 -3.90 -6.11
C LEU A 134 0.10 -4.40 -5.53
N LEU A 135 -1.01 -4.14 -6.21
CA LEU A 135 -2.34 -4.59 -5.76
C LEU A 135 -2.46 -6.11 -5.77
N GLY A 136 -1.91 -6.78 -6.79
CA GLY A 136 -1.84 -8.25 -6.85
C GLY A 136 -1.01 -8.82 -5.69
N LEU A 137 0.14 -8.21 -5.38
CA LEU A 137 0.97 -8.59 -4.23
C LEU A 137 0.24 -8.35 -2.90
N PHE A 138 -0.48 -7.24 -2.75
CA PHE A 138 -1.33 -6.99 -1.58
C PHE A 138 -2.39 -8.08 -1.41
N GLY A 139 -3.10 -8.45 -2.49
CA GLY A 139 -4.09 -9.52 -2.46
C GLY A 139 -3.49 -10.86 -2.03
N TRP A 140 -2.32 -11.21 -2.56
CA TRP A 140 -1.60 -12.42 -2.15
C TRP A 140 -1.16 -12.37 -0.68
N GLN A 141 -0.56 -11.26 -0.25
CA GLN A 141 -0.12 -11.07 1.14
C GLN A 141 -1.28 -11.06 2.14
N ALA A 142 -2.46 -10.58 1.74
CA ALA A 142 -3.66 -10.64 2.58
C ALA A 142 -4.08 -12.10 2.86
N VAL A 143 -4.02 -12.98 1.85
CA VAL A 143 -4.34 -14.41 2.00
C VAL A 143 -3.29 -15.12 2.87
N THR A 144 -2.00 -14.94 2.57
CA THR A 144 -0.93 -15.58 3.35
C THR A 144 -0.83 -15.02 4.77
N GLY A 145 -1.14 -13.74 4.96
CA GLY A 145 -1.22 -13.09 6.27
C GLY A 145 -2.29 -13.70 7.17
N VAL A 146 -3.47 -14.02 6.63
CA VAL A 146 -4.53 -14.72 7.39
C VAL A 146 -4.07 -16.10 7.86
N GLN A 147 -3.37 -16.85 7.01
CA GLN A 147 -2.80 -18.17 7.38
C GLN A 147 -1.80 -18.05 8.54
N ILE A 148 -0.99 -16.99 8.54
CA ILE A 148 -0.04 -16.70 9.63
C ILE A 148 -0.79 -16.39 10.93
N VAL A 149 -1.80 -15.52 10.88
CA VAL A 149 -2.62 -15.18 12.06
C VAL A 149 -3.33 -16.41 12.62
N GLN A 150 -3.91 -17.25 11.77
CA GLN A 150 -4.55 -18.51 12.18
C GLN A 150 -3.56 -19.45 12.89
N LYS A 151 -2.33 -19.57 12.36
CA LYS A 151 -1.27 -20.36 13.01
C LYS A 151 -0.92 -19.82 14.39
N ILE A 152 -0.79 -18.51 14.54
CA ILE A 152 -0.52 -17.87 15.84
C ILE A 152 -1.65 -18.20 16.83
N ILE A 153 -2.91 -18.00 16.44
CA ILE A 153 -4.08 -18.27 17.30
C ILE A 153 -4.13 -19.76 17.72
N SER A 154 -3.82 -20.69 16.82
CA SER A 154 -3.80 -22.13 17.14
C SER A 154 -2.69 -22.57 18.11
N GLN A 155 -1.68 -21.72 18.31
CA GLN A 155 -0.51 -21.99 19.16
C GLN A 155 -0.55 -21.20 20.49
N MET A 156 -1.58 -20.37 20.68
CA MET A 156 -1.88 -19.68 21.95
C MET A 156 -2.74 -20.56 22.84
#